data_AF-A0A352N0L8-F1
#
_entry.id   AF-A0A352N0L8-F1
#
_cell.length_a   1.000
_cell.length_b   1.000
_cell.length_c   1.000
_cell.angle_alpha   90.00
_cell.angle_beta   90.00
_cell.angle_gamma   90.00
#
_symmetry.space_group_name_H-M   'P 1'
#
loop_
_entity.id
_entity.type
_entity.pdbx_description
1 polymer ?
#
loop_
_entity_poly.entity_id
_entity_poly.type
_entity_poly.pdbx_seq_one_letter_code
_entity_poly.pdbx_strand_id
1 'polypeptide(L)'
;MNIMARKINYKNCWIFILCVLIVLAIGYFDYFTGELGFFIFYFIPIILLSWHLGRWYGVAMSIASSLCWFASDYFCNVRYSNFAVAVWDTLVIRGGAFIIAAVAVAKLHDSLEKQSKLDKELMTALGHLKQLKEIAPICANCRSRKDCNCYLDQVEDYIKTNSREKPDAAACPECLGKNFPELLEKLK
;
A
#
# COMPACT_ATOMS: atom_id res chain seq x y z
N MET A 1 -5.57 -18.13 3.56
CA MET A 1 -5.76 -17.62 2.18
C MET A 1 -7.21 -17.13 2.04
N ASN A 2 -7.55 -16.01 2.66
CA ASN A 2 -8.90 -15.43 2.57
C ASN A 2 -8.87 -14.34 1.49
N ILE A 3 -9.37 -14.70 0.31
CA ILE A 3 -9.43 -13.81 -0.87
C ILE A 3 -10.83 -13.18 -1.01
N MET A 4 -11.65 -13.23 0.04
CA MET A 4 -13.01 -12.73 0.02
C MET A 4 -13.12 -11.41 0.79
N ALA A 5 -13.82 -10.48 0.14
CA ALA A 5 -14.36 -9.25 0.69
C ALA A 5 -13.40 -8.05 0.84
N ARG A 6 -12.94 -7.52 -0.30
CA ARG A 6 -12.82 -6.06 -0.40
C ARG A 6 -14.25 -5.51 -0.42
N LYS A 7 -14.70 -4.90 0.68
CA LYS A 7 -16.04 -4.29 0.79
C LYS A 7 -16.26 -3.35 -0.40
N ILE A 8 -17.34 -3.57 -1.14
CA ILE A 8 -17.78 -2.71 -2.24
C ILE A 8 -18.00 -1.31 -1.67
N ASN A 9 -17.17 -0.36 -2.06
CA ASN A 9 -17.34 1.03 -1.67
C ASN A 9 -18.34 1.67 -2.64
N TYR A 10 -19.59 1.87 -2.20
CA TYR A 10 -20.70 2.38 -3.01
C TYR A 10 -20.39 3.73 -3.70
N LYS A 11 -19.46 4.51 -3.13
CA LYS A 11 -18.97 5.76 -3.74
C LYS A 11 -18.25 5.56 -5.08
N ASN A 12 -17.80 4.35 -5.39
CA ASN A 12 -17.05 4.03 -6.61
C ASN A 12 -17.90 3.32 -7.68
N CYS A 13 -19.23 3.21 -7.48
CA CYS A 13 -20.11 2.53 -8.44
C CYS A 13 -20.16 3.25 -9.81
N TRP A 14 -19.99 4.57 -9.83
CA TRP A 14 -19.92 5.34 -11.07
C TRP A 14 -18.71 4.95 -11.95
N ILE A 15 -17.62 4.46 -11.36
CA ILE A 15 -16.42 4.01 -12.08
C ILE A 15 -16.76 2.78 -12.93
N PHE A 16 -17.63 1.88 -12.41
CA PHE A 16 -18.09 0.72 -13.16
C PHE A 16 -18.86 1.15 -14.42
N ILE A 17 -19.82 2.06 -14.26
CA ILE A 17 -20.61 2.60 -15.37
C ILE A 17 -19.69 3.26 -16.41
N LEU A 18 -18.76 4.10 -15.95
CA LEU A 18 -17.78 4.75 -16.82
C LEU A 18 -16.94 3.73 -17.62
N CYS A 19 -16.43 2.69 -16.98
CA CYS A 19 -15.62 1.67 -17.64
C CYS A 19 -16.43 0.85 -18.67
N VAL A 20 -17.69 0.56 -18.38
CA VAL A 20 -18.60 -0.09 -19.35
C VAL A 20 -18.82 0.82 -20.56
N LEU A 21 -19.09 2.12 -20.34
CA LEU A 21 -19.24 3.09 -21.42
C LEU A 21 -17.97 3.20 -22.28
N ILE A 22 -16.78 3.19 -21.65
CA ILE A 22 -15.49 3.20 -22.35
C ILE A 22 -15.36 1.96 -23.25
N VAL A 23 -15.66 0.76 -22.74
CA VAL A 23 -15.56 -0.48 -23.54
C VAL A 23 -16.54 -0.48 -24.71
N LEU A 24 -17.78 -0.02 -24.49
CA LEU A 24 -18.77 0.10 -25.57
C LEU A 24 -18.33 1.10 -26.63
N ALA A 25 -17.76 2.24 -26.22
CA ALA A 25 -17.22 3.22 -27.15
C ALA A 25 -16.05 2.64 -27.96
N ILE A 26 -15.09 1.98 -27.30
CA ILE A 26 -13.95 1.34 -27.97
C ILE A 26 -14.45 0.28 -28.96
N GLY A 27 -15.40 -0.58 -28.56
CA GLY A 27 -15.96 -1.60 -29.44
C GLY A 27 -16.69 -1.00 -30.65
N TYR A 28 -17.39 0.11 -30.48
CA TYR A 28 -18.03 0.83 -31.59
C TYR A 28 -17.00 1.41 -32.57
N PHE A 29 -15.93 2.03 -32.06
CA PHE A 29 -14.84 2.55 -32.89
C PHE A 29 -14.08 1.43 -33.61
N ASP A 30 -13.83 0.32 -32.91
CA ASP A 30 -13.15 -0.85 -33.46
C ASP A 30 -13.94 -1.44 -34.64
N TYR A 31 -15.26 -1.59 -34.48
CA TYR A 31 -16.15 -2.02 -35.56
C TYR A 31 -16.11 -1.09 -36.78
N PHE A 32 -16.11 0.24 -36.56
CA PHE A 32 -16.10 1.19 -37.68
C PHE A 32 -14.74 1.24 -38.39
N THR A 33 -13.64 1.08 -37.65
CA THR A 33 -12.30 1.36 -38.17
C THR A 33 -11.60 0.13 -38.72
N GLY A 34 -11.93 -1.08 -38.23
CA GLY A 34 -11.58 -2.39 -38.78
C GLY A 34 -10.09 -2.79 -38.82
N GLU A 35 -9.17 -1.83 -38.96
CA GLU A 35 -7.73 -2.07 -39.16
C GLU A 35 -6.86 -1.44 -38.07
N LEU A 36 -7.41 -0.52 -37.27
CA LEU A 36 -6.68 0.07 -36.16
C LEU A 36 -6.72 -0.88 -34.96
N GLY A 37 -5.56 -1.40 -34.57
CA GLY A 37 -5.41 -2.30 -33.43
C GLY A 37 -5.68 -1.62 -32.09
N PHE A 38 -6.94 -1.36 -31.74
CA PHE A 38 -7.38 -0.73 -30.49
C PHE A 38 -7.15 -1.60 -29.22
N PHE A 39 -6.36 -2.67 -29.33
CA PHE A 39 -6.02 -3.63 -28.28
C PHE A 39 -5.58 -3.00 -26.97
N ILE A 40 -4.70 -1.99 -27.05
CA ILE A 40 -4.13 -1.38 -25.85
C ILE A 40 -5.17 -0.62 -25.03
N PHE A 41 -6.24 -0.11 -25.65
CA PHE A 41 -7.24 0.70 -24.98
C PHE A 41 -8.17 -0.11 -24.09
N TYR A 42 -8.36 -1.40 -24.39
CA TYR A 42 -9.15 -2.30 -23.55
C TYR A 42 -8.51 -2.57 -22.19
N PHE A 43 -7.20 -2.35 -22.02
CA PHE A 43 -6.56 -2.47 -20.71
C PHE A 43 -6.96 -1.34 -19.75
N ILE A 44 -7.27 -0.14 -20.24
CA ILE A 44 -7.60 1.02 -19.39
C ILE A 44 -8.78 0.73 -18.45
N PRO A 45 -9.97 0.32 -18.93
CA PRO A 45 -11.10 0.02 -18.06
C PRO A 45 -10.82 -1.17 -17.14
N ILE A 46 -10.03 -2.16 -17.58
CA ILE A 46 -9.67 -3.34 -16.78
C ILE A 46 -8.78 -2.95 -15.60
N ILE A 47 -7.75 -2.14 -15.85
CA ILE A 47 -6.82 -1.65 -14.82
C ILE A 47 -7.59 -0.81 -13.80
N LEU A 48 -8.42 0.13 -14.25
CA LEU A 48 -9.21 1.02 -13.38
C LEU A 48 -10.16 0.23 -12.48
N LEU A 49 -10.92 -0.72 -13.04
CA LEU A 49 -11.83 -1.56 -12.27
C LEU A 49 -11.09 -2.46 -11.28
N SER A 50 -9.97 -3.06 -11.71
CA SER A 50 -9.14 -3.90 -10.85
C SER A 50 -8.56 -3.13 -9.66
N TRP A 51 -8.11 -1.89 -9.90
CA TRP A 51 -7.53 -1.02 -8.88
C TRP A 51 -8.56 -0.55 -7.83
N HIS A 52 -9.73 -0.09 -8.29
CA HIS A 52 -10.72 0.57 -7.41
C HIS A 52 -11.74 -0.37 -6.79
N LEU A 53 -12.23 -1.37 -7.53
CA LEU A 53 -13.28 -2.29 -7.07
C LEU A 53 -12.72 -3.69 -6.72
N GLY A 54 -11.50 -4.00 -7.15
CA GLY A 54 -10.77 -5.21 -6.80
C GLY A 54 -10.72 -6.26 -7.92
N ARG A 55 -10.01 -7.37 -7.67
CA ARG A 55 -9.64 -8.33 -8.73
C ARG A 55 -10.81 -8.92 -9.49
N TRP A 56 -11.91 -9.24 -8.83
CA TRP A 56 -13.04 -9.94 -9.46
C TRP A 56 -13.75 -9.05 -10.48
N TYR A 57 -13.83 -7.75 -10.23
CA TYR A 57 -14.39 -6.78 -11.17
C TYR A 57 -13.46 -6.58 -12.37
N GLY A 58 -12.14 -6.55 -12.15
CA GLY A 58 -11.16 -6.56 -13.25
C GLY A 58 -11.28 -7.82 -14.12
N VAL A 59 -11.43 -9.00 -13.50
CA VAL A 59 -11.65 -10.27 -14.22
C VAL A 59 -12.97 -10.26 -14.99
N ALA A 60 -14.08 -9.83 -14.37
CA ALA A 60 -15.35 -9.71 -15.08
C ALA A 60 -15.25 -8.75 -16.27
N MET A 61 -14.55 -7.62 -16.11
CA MET A 61 -14.34 -6.66 -17.20
C MET A 61 -13.45 -7.20 -18.30
N SER A 62 -12.44 -8.01 -17.98
CA SER A 62 -11.59 -8.66 -18.98
C SER A 62 -12.39 -9.62 -19.87
N ILE A 63 -13.32 -10.37 -19.27
CA ILE A 63 -14.22 -11.27 -20.00
C ILE A 63 -15.17 -10.45 -20.89
N ALA A 64 -15.78 -9.40 -20.35
CA ALA A 64 -16.68 -8.52 -21.11
C ALA A 64 -15.97 -7.84 -22.29
N SER A 65 -14.73 -7.38 -22.08
CA SER A 65 -13.90 -6.76 -23.12
C SER A 65 -13.52 -7.77 -24.21
N SER A 66 -13.16 -8.99 -23.81
CA SER A 66 -12.86 -10.09 -24.75
C SER A 66 -14.08 -10.47 -25.59
N LEU A 67 -15.28 -10.50 -25.00
CA LEU A 67 -16.53 -10.77 -25.71
C LEU A 67 -16.90 -9.63 -26.67
N CYS A 68 -16.70 -8.38 -26.24
CA CYS A 68 -16.93 -7.20 -27.07
C CYS A 68 -16.03 -7.23 -28.32
N TRP A 69 -14.75 -7.56 -28.15
CA TRP A 69 -13.84 -7.75 -29.28
C TRP A 69 -14.30 -8.87 -30.20
N PHE A 70 -14.62 -10.05 -29.65
CA PHE A 70 -15.08 -11.18 -30.46
C PHE A 70 -16.28 -10.82 -31.32
N ALA A 71 -17.22 -10.06 -30.76
CA ALA A 71 -18.36 -9.55 -31.49
C ALA A 71 -17.93 -8.62 -32.64
N SER A 72 -17.03 -7.67 -32.38
CA SER A 72 -16.45 -6.77 -33.41
C SER A 72 -15.81 -7.57 -34.55
N ASP A 73 -14.92 -8.50 -34.25
CA ASP A 73 -14.25 -9.37 -35.25
C ASP A 73 -15.25 -10.19 -36.06
N TYR A 74 -16.31 -10.70 -35.41
CA TYR A 74 -17.37 -11.46 -36.07
C TYR A 74 -18.17 -10.61 -37.06
N PHE A 75 -18.52 -9.37 -36.69
CA PHE A 75 -19.26 -8.47 -37.57
C PHE A 75 -18.40 -7.84 -38.67
N CYS A 76 -17.10 -7.66 -38.44
CA CYS A 76 -16.14 -7.14 -39.42
C CYS A 76 -15.71 -8.17 -40.49
N ASN A 77 -16.23 -9.41 -40.45
CA ASN A 77 -15.93 -10.44 -41.45
C ASN A 77 -14.43 -10.69 -41.65
N VAL A 78 -13.63 -10.55 -40.59
CA VAL A 78 -12.21 -10.91 -40.62
C VAL A 78 -12.13 -12.38 -41.02
N ARG A 79 -11.54 -12.67 -42.18
CA ARG A 79 -11.44 -14.02 -42.75
C ARG A 79 -10.48 -14.88 -41.91
N TYR A 80 -10.97 -15.39 -40.79
CA TYR A 80 -10.31 -16.48 -40.09
C TYR A 80 -10.44 -17.75 -40.92
N SER A 81 -9.31 -18.41 -41.20
CA SER A 81 -9.29 -19.63 -42.01
C SER A 81 -10.10 -20.76 -41.38
N ASN A 82 -10.17 -20.79 -40.06
CA ASN A 82 -10.89 -21.78 -39.28
C ASN A 82 -11.43 -21.15 -37.98
N PHE A 83 -12.59 -21.63 -37.52
CA PHE A 83 -13.17 -21.21 -36.24
C PHE A 83 -12.23 -21.43 -35.04
N ALA A 84 -11.41 -22.49 -35.08
CA ALA A 84 -10.42 -22.77 -34.05
C ALA A 84 -9.38 -21.64 -33.89
N VAL A 85 -9.00 -20.97 -34.99
CA VAL A 85 -8.05 -19.84 -34.95
C VAL A 85 -8.70 -18.62 -34.30
N ALA A 86 -9.98 -18.35 -34.62
CA ALA A 86 -10.72 -17.25 -34.02
C ALA A 86 -10.89 -17.44 -32.49
N VAL A 87 -11.21 -18.65 -32.05
CA VAL A 87 -11.33 -18.99 -30.61
C VAL A 87 -9.97 -18.90 -29.92
N TRP A 88 -8.91 -19.40 -30.54
CA TRP A 88 -7.56 -19.35 -29.98
C TRP A 88 -7.09 -17.91 -29.75
N ASP A 89 -7.22 -17.05 -30.77
CA ASP A 89 -6.76 -15.66 -30.70
C ASP A 89 -7.58 -14.84 -29.69
N THR A 90 -8.90 -14.97 -29.72
CA THR A 90 -9.78 -14.22 -28.82
C THR A 90 -9.68 -14.69 -27.38
N LEU A 91 -9.85 -15.99 -27.15
CA LEU A 91 -10.10 -16.54 -25.81
C LEU A 91 -8.78 -16.82 -25.07
N VAL A 92 -7.77 -17.31 -25.79
CA VAL A 92 -6.47 -17.68 -25.19
C VAL A 92 -5.51 -16.50 -25.20
N ILE A 93 -5.25 -15.89 -26.35
CA ILE A 93 -4.25 -14.81 -26.46
C ILE A 93 -4.79 -13.53 -25.79
N ARG A 94 -5.90 -12.97 -26.28
CA ARG A 94 -6.41 -11.67 -25.80
C ARG A 94 -7.06 -11.80 -24.42
N GLY A 95 -8.01 -12.73 -24.26
CA GLY A 95 -8.66 -13.01 -22.98
C GLY A 95 -7.64 -13.35 -21.88
N GLY A 96 -6.65 -14.20 -22.20
CA GLY A 96 -5.54 -14.52 -21.29
C GLY A 96 -4.73 -13.29 -20.90
N ALA A 97 -4.29 -12.47 -21.85
CA ALA A 97 -3.54 -11.25 -21.58
C ALA A 97 -4.30 -10.27 -20.67
N PHE A 98 -5.59 -10.07 -20.93
CA PHE A 98 -6.45 -9.20 -20.13
C PHE A 98 -6.63 -9.71 -18.70
N ILE A 99 -6.85 -11.02 -18.51
CA ILE A 99 -6.97 -11.63 -17.18
C ILE A 99 -5.65 -11.52 -16.42
N ILE A 100 -4.51 -11.81 -17.07
CA ILE A 100 -3.18 -11.70 -16.46
C ILE A 100 -2.94 -10.27 -16.00
N ALA A 101 -3.22 -9.28 -16.85
CA ALA A 101 -3.10 -7.87 -16.48
C ALA A 101 -4.00 -7.50 -15.30
N ALA A 102 -5.28 -7.91 -15.33
CA ALA A 102 -6.22 -7.65 -14.24
C ALA A 102 -5.71 -8.19 -12.89
N VAL A 103 -5.22 -9.44 -12.88
CA VAL A 103 -4.71 -10.09 -11.67
C VAL A 103 -3.38 -9.49 -11.21
N ALA A 104 -2.48 -9.19 -12.15
CA ALA A 104 -1.19 -8.56 -11.83
C ALA A 104 -1.38 -7.21 -11.15
N VAL A 105 -2.26 -6.37 -11.70
CA VAL A 105 -2.59 -5.06 -11.15
C VAL A 105 -3.24 -5.18 -9.77
N ALA A 106 -4.19 -6.11 -9.60
CA ALA A 106 -4.81 -6.34 -8.29
C ALA A 106 -3.78 -6.75 -7.23
N LYS A 107 -2.88 -7.68 -7.57
CA LYS A 107 -1.82 -8.12 -6.66
C LYS A 107 -0.84 -6.99 -6.31
N LEU A 108 -0.49 -6.16 -7.30
CA LEU A 108 0.40 -5.01 -7.10
C LEU A 108 -0.23 -4.02 -6.12
N HIS A 109 -1.50 -3.66 -6.35
CA HIS A 109 -2.25 -2.78 -5.46
C HIS A 109 -2.33 -3.34 -4.03
N ASP A 110 -2.68 -4.62 -3.87
CA ASP A 110 -2.76 -5.26 -2.56
C ASP A 110 -1.41 -5.26 -1.82
N SER A 111 -0.30 -5.32 -2.55
CA SER A 111 1.05 -5.28 -1.99
C SER A 111 1.41 -3.87 -1.52
N LEU A 112 1.07 -2.86 -2.31
CA LEU A 112 1.24 -1.45 -1.95
C LEU A 112 0.41 -1.08 -0.72
N GLU A 113 -0.83 -1.56 -0.62
CA GLU A 113 -1.67 -1.28 0.53
C GLU A 113 -1.09 -1.88 1.82
N LYS A 114 -0.51 -3.09 1.74
CA LYS A 114 0.18 -3.73 2.87
C LYS A 114 1.40 -2.95 3.32
N GLN A 115 2.25 -2.51 2.38
CA GLN A 115 3.42 -1.69 2.70
C GLN A 115 2.99 -0.38 3.39
N SER A 116 1.97 0.29 2.87
CA SER A 116 1.48 1.54 3.45
C SER A 116 0.92 1.39 4.87
N LYS A 117 0.40 0.22 5.23
CA LYS A 117 -0.07 -0.08 6.60
C LYS A 117 1.10 -0.27 7.55
N LEU A 118 2.10 -1.05 7.14
CA LEU A 118 3.33 -1.27 7.91
C LEU A 118 4.08 0.06 8.15
N ASP A 119 4.17 0.92 7.14
CA ASP A 119 4.81 2.24 7.27
C ASP A 119 4.07 3.12 8.29
N LYS A 120 2.73 3.10 8.28
CA LYS A 120 1.91 3.84 9.26
C LYS A 120 2.09 3.28 10.67
N GLU A 121 2.12 1.96 10.82
CA GLU A 121 2.37 1.30 12.11
C GLU A 121 3.76 1.66 12.65
N LEU A 122 4.80 1.63 11.80
CA LEU A 122 6.16 2.02 12.15
C LEU A 122 6.23 3.50 12.56
N MET A 123 5.60 4.39 11.79
CA MET A 123 5.55 5.83 12.12
C MET A 123 4.81 6.10 13.42
N THR A 124 3.75 5.33 13.71
CA THR A 124 2.99 5.44 14.96
C THR A 124 3.87 4.99 16.14
N ALA A 125 4.56 3.85 16.02
CA ALA A 125 5.49 3.36 17.04
C ALA A 125 6.65 4.36 17.31
N LEU A 126 7.23 4.95 16.25
CA LEU A 126 8.25 6.00 16.38
C LEU A 126 7.69 7.28 17.02
N GLY A 127 6.43 7.64 16.75
CA GLY A 127 5.75 8.76 17.38
C GLY A 127 5.64 8.61 18.91
N HIS A 128 5.31 7.40 19.37
CA HIS A 128 5.25 7.09 20.80
C HIS A 128 6.63 7.21 21.47
N LEU A 129 7.70 6.78 20.80
CA LEU A 129 9.06 6.94 21.31
C LEU A 129 9.51 8.41 21.36
N LYS A 130 9.14 9.23 20.37
CA LYS A 130 9.42 10.67 20.38
C LYS A 130 8.74 11.40 21.53
N GLN A 131 7.48 11.07 21.83
CA GLN A 131 6.78 11.64 22.98
C GLN A 131 7.47 11.30 24.31
N LEU A 132 7.92 10.06 24.48
CA LEU A 132 8.66 9.65 25.68
C LEU A 132 10.00 10.41 25.81
N LYS A 133 10.69 10.65 24.69
CA LYS A 133 11.95 11.42 24.67
C LYS A 133 11.75 12.91 25.00
N GLU A 134 10.57 13.47 24.72
CA GLU A 134 10.26 14.86 25.06
C GLU A 134 9.92 15.08 26.53
N ILE A 135 9.44 14.03 27.23
CA ILE A 135 9.18 14.02 28.68
C ILE A 135 10.47 13.72 29.48
N ALA A 136 11.58 13.45 28.79
CA ALA A 136 12.87 13.25 29.45
C ALA A 136 13.19 14.45 30.37
N PRO A 137 13.49 14.20 31.66
CA PRO A 137 13.61 15.28 32.64
C PRO A 137 14.72 16.26 32.24
N ILE A 138 14.37 17.54 32.17
CA ILE A 138 15.36 18.62 32.02
C ILE A 138 16.08 18.71 33.37
N CYS A 139 17.40 18.48 33.36
CA CYS A 139 18.23 18.67 34.56
C CYS A 139 18.04 20.10 35.11
N ALA A 140 17.58 20.21 36.36
CA ALA A 140 17.23 21.49 36.99
C ALA A 140 18.42 22.46 37.09
N ASN A 141 19.63 21.91 37.09
CA ASN A 141 20.88 22.65 37.33
C ASN A 141 21.62 23.01 36.03
N CYS A 142 21.57 22.14 35.01
CA CYS A 142 22.26 22.34 33.74
C CYS A 142 21.40 23.13 32.72
N ARG A 143 20.05 23.15 32.86
CA ARG A 143 19.03 23.91 32.05
C ARG A 143 19.12 23.83 30.51
N SER A 144 20.05 23.05 29.97
CA SER A 144 20.28 22.86 28.54
C SER A 144 20.04 21.39 28.18
N ARG A 145 19.27 21.17 27.12
CA ARG A 145 18.94 19.84 26.57
C ARG A 145 20.13 19.18 25.87
N LYS A 146 21.26 19.88 25.70
CA LYS A 146 22.10 19.63 24.53
C LYS A 146 22.87 18.31 24.53
N ASP A 147 23.27 17.72 25.67
CA ASP A 147 24.08 16.49 25.66
C ASP A 147 23.89 15.57 26.90
N CYS A 148 22.67 15.45 27.44
CA CYS A 148 22.43 14.51 28.56
C CYS A 148 22.21 13.07 28.06
N ASN A 149 23.26 12.41 27.55
CA ASN A 149 23.24 10.98 27.24
C ASN A 149 23.13 10.10 28.52
N CYS A 150 23.42 10.69 29.68
CA CYS A 150 23.54 9.96 30.94
C CYS A 150 22.22 9.41 31.52
N TYR A 151 21.06 9.97 31.17
CA TYR A 151 19.77 9.39 31.60
C TYR A 151 19.43 8.11 30.82
N LEU A 152 19.77 8.05 29.53
CA LEU A 152 19.55 6.86 28.70
C LEU A 152 20.49 5.73 29.09
N ASP A 153 21.76 6.04 29.41
CA ASP A 153 22.71 5.06 29.94
C ASP A 153 22.26 4.51 31.32
N GLN A 154 21.74 5.35 32.22
CA GLN A 154 21.18 4.90 33.51
C GLN A 154 19.92 4.04 33.35
N VAL A 155 19.07 4.32 32.37
CA VAL A 155 17.88 3.51 32.08
C VAL A 155 18.26 2.18 31.42
N GLU A 156 19.27 2.14 30.55
CA GLU A 156 19.80 0.88 30.00
C GLU A 156 20.44 0.01 31.08
N ASP A 157 21.20 0.58 32.02
CA ASP A 157 21.75 -0.16 33.15
C ASP A 157 20.69 -0.63 34.14
N TYR A 158 19.63 0.16 34.38
CA TYR A 158 18.46 -0.22 35.18
C TYR A 158 17.72 -1.43 34.60
N ILE A 159 17.52 -1.46 33.26
CA ILE A 159 16.90 -2.61 32.57
C ILE A 159 17.81 -3.84 32.65
N LYS A 160 19.14 -3.68 32.57
CA LYS A 160 20.10 -4.78 32.66
C LYS A 160 20.23 -5.39 34.06
N THR A 161 20.08 -4.59 35.13
CA THR A 161 20.26 -5.07 36.52
C THR A 161 18.95 -5.47 37.23
N ASN A 162 17.79 -5.26 36.61
CA ASN A 162 16.46 -5.62 37.16
C ASN A 162 16.23 -5.07 38.59
N SER A 163 16.79 -3.89 38.87
CA SER A 163 16.63 -3.21 40.17
C SER A 163 15.24 -2.56 40.24
N ARG A 164 14.60 -2.57 41.42
CA ARG A 164 13.22 -2.07 41.60
C ARG A 164 13.13 -0.60 42.04
N GLU A 165 14.27 0.05 42.29
CA GLU A 165 14.31 1.44 42.75
C GLU A 165 14.41 2.40 41.57
N LYS A 166 13.43 3.32 41.48
CA LYS A 166 13.40 4.32 40.41
C LYS A 166 14.56 5.31 40.60
N PRO A 167 15.29 5.68 39.54
CA PRO A 167 16.27 6.75 39.64
C PRO A 167 15.55 8.06 40.02
N ASP A 168 15.87 8.54 41.21
CA ASP A 168 15.27 9.67 41.92
C ASP A 168 16.15 10.94 41.85
N ALA A 169 17.22 10.89 41.05
CA ALA A 169 18.12 12.02 40.86
C ALA A 169 17.52 13.13 39.98
N ALA A 170 17.21 14.27 40.60
CA ALA A 170 16.78 15.50 39.94
C ALA A 170 17.91 16.27 39.20
N ALA A 171 19.15 15.76 39.25
CA ALA A 171 20.33 16.36 38.63
C ALA A 171 21.17 15.29 37.90
N CYS A 172 21.73 15.62 36.73
CA CYS A 172 22.65 14.71 36.02
C CYS A 172 23.95 14.53 36.81
N PRO A 173 24.67 13.39 36.70
CA PRO A 173 25.82 13.09 37.54
C PRO A 173 26.98 14.09 37.40
N GLU A 174 27.14 14.73 36.24
CA GLU A 174 28.08 15.86 36.09
C GLU A 174 27.67 17.07 36.96
N CYS A 175 26.39 17.46 36.92
CA CYS A 175 25.83 18.53 37.74
C CYS A 175 25.83 18.13 39.24
N LEU A 176 25.68 16.84 39.58
CA LEU A 176 25.72 16.32 40.94
C LEU A 176 27.14 16.41 41.53
N GLY A 177 28.16 15.96 40.78
CA GLY A 177 29.55 16.02 41.25
C GLY A 177 30.12 17.43 41.34
N LYS A 178 29.63 18.35 40.51
CA LYS A 178 30.08 19.75 40.53
C LYS A 178 29.41 20.58 41.63
N ASN A 179 28.11 20.40 41.83
CA ASN A 179 27.34 21.29 42.73
C ASN A 179 26.99 20.66 44.08
N PHE A 180 27.07 19.33 44.20
CA PHE A 180 26.79 18.62 45.45
C PHE A 180 27.86 17.55 45.75
N PRO A 181 29.15 17.93 45.84
CA PRO A 181 30.23 16.98 46.10
C PRO A 181 30.05 16.23 47.44
N GLU A 182 29.46 16.88 48.46
CA GLU A 182 29.18 16.28 49.78
C GLU A 182 28.15 15.14 49.74
N LEU A 183 27.25 15.12 48.74
CA LEU A 183 26.26 14.06 48.58
C LEU A 183 26.86 12.78 47.97
N LEU A 184 27.90 12.91 47.14
CA LEU A 184 28.63 11.77 46.59
C LEU A 184 29.49 11.08 47.65
N GLU A 185 29.94 11.81 48.65
CA GLU A 185 30.72 11.25 49.76
C GLU A 185 29.85 10.42 50.72
N LYS A 186 28.54 10.73 50.83
CA LYS A 186 27.57 9.96 51.63
C LYS A 186 26.98 8.72 50.94
N LEU A 187 27.22 8.55 49.64
CA LEU A 187 26.70 7.45 48.83
C LEU A 187 27.75 6.37 48.49
N LYS A 188 28.98 6.52 49.00
CA LYS A 188 29.98 5.44 49.05
C LYS A 188 29.82 4.63 50.33
#